data_AF-A1UI38-F1
#
_entry.id   AF-A1UI38-F1
#
_cell.length_a   1.000
_cell.length_b   1.000
_cell.length_c   1.000
_cell.angle_alpha   90.00
_cell.angle_beta   90.00
_cell.angle_gamma   90.00
#
_symmetry.space_group_name_H-M   'P 1'
#
loop_
_entity.id
_entity.type
_entity.pdbx_description
1 polymer ?
#
loop_
_entity_poly.entity_id
_entity_poly.type
_entity_poly.pdbx_seq_one_letter_code
_entity_poly.pdbx_strand_id
1 'polypeptide(L)'
;MSVSFTITRRLRRVPLAVLAVAGLVGGMCWSAPSAQAFYIHNHAAVTRAALPPDQVNEIAILQILNGPPPGGGAMGSDAFATDQWRHIDNAKNPGDICARAQQAWSTLSPVILRGSQPVGPGANALRDGPGARAAFGGLMHAQQDFYSHSNWVETNIAAGQPERPAPALFPACNPSAFPADLHTGYFNALYSAQFPLDGCPPAGPPPGFQECHAVLNKDGPNTARGGQPVPGTSMNMYDLAARLSTATSADLYRHVRGLIASTVSAQNPGVDGECIASKFFRPDLLGPCAKFVSPFGGPGFMPR
;
A
#
# COMPACT_ATOMS: atom_id res chain seq x y z
N MET A 1 15.93 -79.65 -66.82
CA MET A 1 16.88 -79.62 -65.69
C MET A 1 16.73 -78.29 -64.98
N SER A 2 16.61 -78.33 -63.66
CA SER A 2 16.52 -77.24 -62.68
C SER A 2 17.53 -76.10 -62.94
N VAL A 3 17.37 -74.84 -62.50
CA VAL A 3 17.10 -74.35 -61.14
C VAL A 3 16.56 -72.91 -61.21
N SER A 4 15.67 -72.56 -60.26
CA SER A 4 15.12 -71.24 -59.93
C SER A 4 16.15 -70.12 -59.70
N PHE A 5 15.76 -68.86 -59.89
CA PHE A 5 15.86 -67.84 -58.82
C PHE A 5 14.81 -66.74 -58.99
N THR A 6 14.12 -66.51 -57.89
CA THR A 6 12.99 -65.60 -57.68
C THR A 6 13.51 -64.22 -57.26
N ILE A 7 13.04 -63.12 -57.87
CA ILE A 7 13.05 -61.80 -57.23
C ILE A 7 11.68 -61.15 -57.37
N THR A 8 10.83 -61.44 -56.39
CA THR A 8 9.68 -60.65 -56.00
C THR A 8 10.14 -59.30 -55.44
N ARG A 9 9.92 -58.18 -56.15
CA ARG A 9 9.98 -56.85 -55.52
C ARG A 9 8.66 -56.57 -54.81
N ARG A 10 8.74 -56.57 -53.48
CA ARG A 10 7.68 -56.32 -52.52
C ARG A 10 7.03 -54.95 -52.73
N LEU A 11 5.70 -54.96 -52.83
CA LEU A 11 4.84 -53.89 -52.31
C LEU A 11 5.19 -53.66 -50.83
N ARG A 12 5.73 -52.48 -50.49
CA ARG A 12 5.73 -51.97 -49.12
C ARG A 12 4.98 -50.64 -49.07
N ARG A 13 3.70 -50.79 -48.74
CA ARG A 13 2.91 -49.99 -47.79
C ARG A 13 3.41 -48.57 -47.57
N VAL A 14 2.65 -47.65 -48.14
CA VAL A 14 2.46 -46.27 -47.68
C VAL A 14 2.19 -46.28 -46.17
N PRO A 15 2.96 -45.57 -45.34
CA PRO A 15 2.49 -45.13 -44.05
C PRO A 15 1.66 -43.85 -44.24
N LEU A 16 0.40 -43.95 -43.85
CA LEU A 16 -0.45 -42.83 -43.48
C LEU A 16 0.24 -41.96 -42.42
N ALA A 17 0.04 -40.65 -42.58
CA ALA A 17 -0.15 -39.64 -41.53
C ALA A 17 0.81 -39.65 -40.32
N VAL A 18 1.63 -38.60 -40.21
CA VAL A 18 1.46 -37.52 -39.22
C VAL A 18 2.25 -36.33 -39.76
N LEU A 19 1.55 -35.30 -40.27
CA LEU A 19 2.14 -33.98 -40.42
C LEU A 19 2.35 -33.45 -39.00
N ALA A 20 3.55 -33.66 -38.46
CA ALA A 20 3.99 -32.97 -37.27
C ALA A 20 4.16 -31.49 -37.66
N VAL A 21 3.14 -30.68 -37.35
CA VAL A 21 3.31 -29.25 -37.16
C VAL A 21 4.20 -29.11 -35.93
N ALA A 22 5.51 -29.23 -36.12
CA ALA A 22 6.49 -28.90 -35.12
C ALA A 22 6.39 -27.39 -34.91
N GLY A 23 5.84 -27.02 -33.75
CA GLY A 23 5.55 -25.65 -33.37
C GLY A 23 6.78 -24.75 -33.47
N LEU A 24 6.73 -23.83 -34.41
CA LEU A 24 7.42 -22.54 -34.33
C LEU A 24 6.69 -21.68 -33.29
N VAL A 25 6.85 -22.03 -32.02
CA VAL A 25 6.59 -21.14 -30.87
C VAL A 25 7.91 -21.04 -30.10
N GLY A 26 8.92 -20.52 -30.78
CA GLY A 26 10.23 -20.22 -30.21
C GLY A 26 10.59 -18.81 -30.62
N GLY A 27 10.62 -17.88 -29.66
CA GLY A 27 11.20 -16.56 -29.86
C GLY A 27 10.26 -15.36 -29.74
N MET A 28 9.23 -15.41 -28.90
CA MET A 28 8.87 -14.20 -28.16
C MET A 28 9.64 -14.25 -26.84
N CYS A 29 10.84 -13.68 -26.85
CA CYS A 29 11.48 -13.21 -25.62
C CYS A 29 10.58 -12.11 -25.04
N TRP A 30 9.46 -12.49 -24.42
CA TRP A 30 8.91 -11.68 -23.36
C TRP A 30 9.93 -11.74 -22.25
N SER A 31 10.81 -10.75 -22.21
CA SER A 31 11.47 -10.37 -20.96
C SER A 31 10.36 -10.36 -19.91
N ALA A 32 10.47 -11.22 -18.90
CA ALA A 32 9.56 -11.14 -17.76
C ALA A 32 9.54 -9.67 -17.30
N PRO A 33 8.36 -9.09 -16.98
CA PRO A 33 8.30 -7.71 -16.54
C PRO A 33 9.33 -7.49 -15.43
N SER A 34 10.12 -6.42 -15.54
CA SER A 34 11.12 -6.12 -14.53
C SER A 34 10.40 -5.92 -13.18
N ALA A 35 10.78 -6.74 -12.19
CA ALA A 35 10.14 -6.73 -10.88
C ALA A 35 10.46 -5.41 -10.17
N GLN A 36 9.51 -4.47 -10.12
CA GLN A 36 9.73 -3.22 -9.38
C GLN A 36 9.28 -3.33 -7.95
N ALA A 37 10.19 -3.31 -6.97
CA ALA A 37 9.78 -3.34 -5.56
C ALA A 37 8.79 -2.24 -5.18
N PHE A 38 8.82 -1.08 -5.85
CA PHE A 38 7.97 0.06 -5.51
C PHE A 38 7.40 0.75 -6.76
N TYR A 39 6.08 0.86 -6.87
CA TYR A 39 5.42 1.73 -7.87
C TYR A 39 4.80 2.98 -7.22
N ILE A 40 5.56 4.07 -7.27
CA ILE A 40 5.21 5.38 -6.69
C ILE A 40 3.83 5.89 -7.17
N HIS A 41 3.48 5.67 -8.44
CA HIS A 41 2.21 6.17 -9.00
C HIS A 41 0.97 5.51 -8.37
N ASN A 42 1.10 4.29 -7.85
CA ASN A 42 -0.05 3.53 -7.36
C ASN A 42 -0.42 3.92 -5.93
N HIS A 43 0.57 4.15 -5.06
CA HIS A 43 0.37 4.81 -3.76
C HIS A 43 -0.37 6.15 -3.93
N ALA A 44 -0.01 6.92 -4.97
CA ALA A 44 -0.67 8.19 -5.28
C ALA A 44 -2.15 8.04 -5.65
N ALA A 45 -2.48 7.03 -6.45
CA ALA A 45 -3.85 6.76 -6.90
C ALA A 45 -4.72 6.27 -5.74
N VAL A 46 -4.22 5.34 -4.93
CA VAL A 46 -4.91 4.82 -3.75
C VAL A 46 -5.16 5.93 -2.72
N THR A 47 -4.16 6.75 -2.42
CA THR A 47 -4.33 7.89 -1.49
C THR A 47 -5.38 8.87 -1.99
N ARG A 48 -5.40 9.20 -3.29
CA ARG A 48 -6.43 10.10 -3.85
C ARG A 48 -7.83 9.48 -3.82
N ALA A 49 -7.94 8.19 -4.12
CA ALA A 49 -9.23 7.49 -4.08
C ALA A 49 -9.77 7.34 -2.64
N ALA A 50 -8.88 7.22 -1.65
CA ALA A 50 -9.25 7.07 -0.25
C ALA A 50 -9.67 8.38 0.42
N LEU A 51 -9.23 9.52 -0.11
CA LEU A 51 -9.42 10.84 0.49
C LEU A 51 -10.58 11.60 -0.19
N PRO A 52 -11.63 12.00 0.56
CA PRO A 52 -12.78 12.67 -0.02
C PRO A 52 -12.41 14.08 -0.52
N PRO A 53 -12.59 14.40 -1.83
CA PRO A 53 -12.08 15.63 -2.44
C PRO A 53 -12.77 16.90 -1.94
N ASP A 54 -13.96 16.80 -1.37
CA ASP A 54 -14.66 17.90 -0.70
C ASP A 54 -14.03 18.25 0.66
N GLN A 55 -13.41 17.27 1.34
CA GLN A 55 -12.84 17.45 2.68
C GLN A 55 -11.30 17.52 2.70
N VAL A 56 -10.63 17.13 1.61
CA VAL A 56 -9.17 17.20 1.47
C VAL A 56 -8.83 17.96 0.19
N ASN A 57 -8.22 19.14 0.32
CA ASN A 57 -7.87 19.94 -0.86
C ASN A 57 -6.55 19.48 -1.49
N GLU A 58 -6.26 19.95 -2.71
CA GLU A 58 -5.05 19.55 -3.43
C GLU A 58 -3.75 19.94 -2.70
N ILE A 59 -3.73 21.06 -1.97
CA ILE A 59 -2.55 21.47 -1.18
C ILE A 59 -2.23 20.42 -0.11
N ALA A 60 -3.25 19.92 0.60
CA ALA A 60 -3.10 18.85 1.56
C ALA A 60 -2.70 17.55 0.87
N ILE A 61 -3.35 17.17 -0.24
CA ILE A 61 -3.01 15.97 -1.01
C ILE A 61 -1.53 15.97 -1.40
N LEU A 62 -1.00 17.07 -1.96
CA LEU A 62 0.41 17.15 -2.35
C LEU A 62 1.37 16.94 -1.17
N GLN A 63 1.02 17.45 0.01
CA GLN A 63 1.83 17.28 1.23
C GLN A 63 1.67 15.88 1.85
N ILE A 64 0.49 15.27 1.74
CA ILE A 64 0.25 13.88 2.15
C ILE A 64 1.04 12.93 1.24
N LEU A 65 1.21 13.25 -0.05
CA LEU A 65 1.90 12.37 -0.99
C LEU A 65 3.42 12.50 -0.94
N ASN A 66 3.94 13.72 -0.88
CA ASN A 66 5.37 13.99 -1.06
C ASN A 66 6.05 14.70 0.12
N GLY A 67 5.29 15.10 1.14
CA GLY A 67 5.69 16.12 2.10
C GLY A 67 7.02 15.86 2.81
N PRO A 68 7.57 16.88 3.48
CA PRO A 68 8.95 16.86 3.97
C PRO A 68 9.19 15.71 4.98
N PRO A 69 10.46 15.32 5.20
CA PRO A 69 10.83 14.51 6.35
C PRO A 69 10.26 15.08 7.67
N PRO A 70 9.91 14.23 8.65
CA PRO A 70 10.15 12.80 8.69
C PRO A 70 9.11 11.98 7.93
N GLY A 71 8.10 12.61 7.31
CA GLY A 71 6.96 11.92 6.74
C GLY A 71 7.22 11.31 5.37
N GLY A 72 7.95 11.98 4.48
CA GLY A 72 8.13 11.55 3.07
C GLY A 72 6.83 11.56 2.25
N GLY A 73 5.67 11.52 2.92
CA GLY A 73 4.37 11.30 2.32
C GLY A 73 4.18 9.87 1.84
N ALA A 74 3.00 9.59 1.28
CA ALA A 74 2.65 8.25 0.82
C ALA A 74 3.50 7.79 -0.37
N MET A 75 3.78 8.69 -1.32
CA MET A 75 4.64 8.41 -2.47
C MET A 75 6.12 8.50 -2.09
N GLY A 76 6.51 9.51 -1.31
CA GLY A 76 7.93 9.70 -1.00
C GLY A 76 8.46 8.69 0.00
N SER A 77 7.62 7.91 0.70
CA SER A 77 8.08 6.79 1.54
C SER A 77 8.82 5.72 0.75
N ASP A 78 8.48 5.49 -0.53
CA ASP A 78 9.22 4.60 -1.44
C ASP A 78 10.69 5.02 -1.62
N ALA A 79 11.01 6.31 -1.48
CA ALA A 79 12.38 6.82 -1.57
C ALA A 79 13.23 6.49 -0.33
N PHE A 80 12.60 6.03 0.76
CA PHE A 80 13.24 5.65 2.01
C PHE A 80 13.22 4.13 2.22
N ALA A 81 13.56 3.35 1.18
CA ALA A 81 13.53 1.87 1.20
C ALA A 81 14.33 1.21 2.35
N THR A 82 15.24 1.94 3.01
CA THR A 82 15.98 1.47 4.19
C THR A 82 15.27 1.73 5.52
N ASP A 83 14.30 2.65 5.55
CA ASP A 83 13.47 2.95 6.71
C ASP A 83 12.40 1.86 6.86
N GLN A 84 12.80 0.71 7.41
CA GLN A 84 11.96 -0.48 7.54
C GLN A 84 10.63 -0.27 8.27
N TRP A 85 10.47 0.82 9.00
CA TRP A 85 9.25 1.19 9.70
C TRP A 85 8.19 1.85 8.80
N ARG A 86 8.57 2.30 7.60
CA ARG A 86 7.63 2.81 6.58
C ARG A 86 6.95 1.69 5.82
N HIS A 87 7.66 0.58 5.69
CA HIS A 87 7.28 -0.53 4.84
C HIS A 87 6.78 -1.72 5.66
N ILE A 88 5.78 -2.43 5.13
CA ILE A 88 5.27 -3.67 5.74
C ILE A 88 5.93 -4.91 5.11
N ASP A 89 7.10 -4.76 4.50
CA ASP A 89 7.93 -5.87 4.01
C ASP A 89 8.68 -6.58 5.14
N ASN A 90 9.31 -7.71 4.83
CA ASN A 90 10.16 -8.44 5.76
C ASN A 90 9.45 -8.87 7.05
N ALA A 91 8.22 -9.36 6.96
CA ALA A 91 7.48 -9.93 8.08
C ALA A 91 7.21 -11.42 7.85
N LYS A 92 7.68 -12.28 8.76
CA LYS A 92 7.61 -13.74 8.59
C LYS A 92 6.26 -14.33 9.00
N ASN A 93 5.48 -13.57 9.76
CA ASN A 93 4.25 -14.00 10.42
C ASN A 93 3.42 -12.76 10.84
N PRO A 94 2.16 -12.94 11.31
CA PRO A 94 1.34 -11.83 11.81
C PRO A 94 1.96 -11.00 12.93
N GLY A 95 2.76 -11.61 13.81
CA GLY A 95 3.44 -10.92 14.89
C GLY A 95 4.42 -9.87 14.37
N ASP A 96 5.23 -10.23 13.38
CA ASP A 96 6.18 -9.32 12.74
C ASP A 96 5.45 -8.19 11.99
N ILE A 97 4.33 -8.49 11.33
CA ILE A 97 3.50 -7.47 10.64
C ILE A 97 2.99 -6.45 11.66
N CYS A 98 2.42 -6.92 12.77
CA CYS A 98 1.93 -6.04 13.82
C CYS A 98 3.04 -5.25 14.50
N ALA A 99 4.23 -5.83 14.68
CA ALA A 99 5.37 -5.10 15.23
C ALA A 99 5.80 -3.94 14.31
N ARG A 100 5.82 -4.15 12.99
CA ARG A 100 6.10 -3.09 11.99
C ARG A 100 5.02 -2.02 11.97
N ALA A 101 3.75 -2.42 11.94
CA ALA A 101 2.63 -1.47 12.04
C ALA A 101 2.72 -0.65 13.33
N GLN A 102 3.01 -1.28 14.47
CA GLN A 102 3.19 -0.56 15.73
C GLN A 102 4.38 0.42 15.68
N GLN A 103 5.48 0.03 15.03
CA GLN A 103 6.62 0.91 14.83
C GLN A 103 6.25 2.13 13.98
N ALA A 104 5.59 1.93 12.83
CA ALA A 104 5.09 3.00 11.97
C ALA A 104 4.17 3.95 12.74
N TRP A 105 3.20 3.42 13.48
CA TRP A 105 2.27 4.19 14.31
C TRP A 105 3.00 5.00 15.37
N SER A 106 3.90 4.37 16.13
CA SER A 106 4.65 5.03 17.21
C SER A 106 5.60 6.12 16.70
N THR A 107 6.03 6.02 15.43
CA THR A 107 6.92 7.00 14.80
C THR A 107 6.13 8.19 14.24
N LEU A 108 5.04 7.91 13.52
CA LEU A 108 4.33 8.91 12.73
C LEU A 108 3.17 9.58 13.50
N SER A 109 2.43 8.83 14.32
CA SER A 109 1.29 9.41 15.07
C SER A 109 1.68 10.56 15.99
N PRO A 110 2.84 10.55 16.70
CA PRO A 110 3.24 11.71 17.49
C PRO A 110 3.61 12.93 16.63
N VAL A 111 4.12 12.73 15.41
CA VAL A 111 4.40 13.83 14.47
C VAL A 111 3.08 14.45 14.00
N ILE A 112 2.11 13.61 13.64
CA ILE A 112 0.75 14.04 13.26
C ILE A 112 0.15 14.90 14.38
N LEU A 113 0.10 14.36 15.59
CA LEU A 113 -0.58 15.00 16.73
C LEU A 113 0.12 16.27 17.21
N ARG A 114 1.46 16.31 17.19
CA ARG A 114 2.21 17.52 17.58
C ARG A 114 2.11 18.61 16.52
N GLY A 115 2.23 18.26 15.25
CA GLY A 115 2.16 19.25 14.17
C GLY A 115 0.75 19.75 13.90
N SER A 116 -0.29 18.97 14.25
CA SER A 116 -1.69 19.40 14.18
C SER A 116 -2.13 20.33 15.32
N GLN A 117 -1.27 20.61 16.31
CA GLN A 117 -1.65 21.51 17.40
C GLN A 117 -1.89 22.94 16.88
N PRO A 118 -2.94 23.62 17.37
CA PRO A 118 -3.22 25.00 16.99
C PRO A 118 -2.12 25.94 17.49
N VAL A 119 -1.82 26.99 16.71
CA VAL A 119 -0.91 28.07 17.11
C VAL A 119 -1.47 29.43 16.76
N GLY A 120 -1.00 30.44 17.51
CA GLY A 120 -1.36 31.85 17.32
C GLY A 120 -2.75 32.23 17.85
N PRO A 121 -3.07 33.54 17.88
CA PRO A 121 -4.39 34.03 18.24
C PRO A 121 -5.47 33.42 17.33
N GLY A 122 -6.59 32.99 17.93
CA GLY A 122 -7.71 32.42 17.18
C GLY A 122 -7.51 30.97 16.72
N ALA A 123 -6.36 30.34 17.00
CA ALA A 123 -6.03 29.00 16.51
C ALA A 123 -6.11 28.89 14.97
N ASN A 124 -5.61 29.92 14.28
CA ASN A 124 -5.75 30.05 12.82
C ASN A 124 -4.76 29.19 12.03
N ALA A 125 -3.69 28.71 12.67
CA ALA A 125 -2.62 27.94 12.04
C ALA A 125 -2.29 26.67 12.84
N LEU A 126 -1.59 25.75 12.17
CA LEU A 126 -1.09 24.52 12.77
C LEU A 126 0.41 24.66 13.06
N ARG A 127 0.89 24.06 14.15
CA ARG A 127 2.29 24.12 14.57
C ARG A 127 3.26 23.67 13.46
N ASP A 128 2.94 22.56 12.80
CA ASP A 128 3.66 22.04 11.63
C ASP A 128 2.69 21.23 10.76
N GLY A 129 1.78 21.94 10.09
CA GLY A 129 0.80 21.32 9.20
C GLY A 129 1.42 20.46 8.10
N PRO A 130 2.43 20.96 7.34
CA PRO A 130 3.06 20.19 6.28
C PRO A 130 3.75 18.91 6.76
N GLY A 131 4.57 18.97 7.82
CA GLY A 131 5.24 17.79 8.36
C GLY A 131 4.25 16.76 8.93
N ALA A 132 3.18 17.23 9.58
CA ALA A 132 2.14 16.36 10.10
C ALA A 132 1.31 15.67 9.00
N ARG A 133 1.00 16.37 7.90
CA ARG A 133 0.36 15.76 6.71
C ARG A 133 1.28 14.75 6.02
N ALA A 134 2.57 15.05 5.91
CA ALA A 134 3.55 14.11 5.39
C ALA A 134 3.60 12.83 6.24
N ALA A 135 3.55 12.97 7.57
CA ALA A 135 3.54 11.84 8.48
C ALA A 135 2.26 11.00 8.38
N PHE A 136 1.10 11.64 8.18
CA PHE A 136 -0.14 10.94 7.84
C PHE A 136 -0.01 10.16 6.52
N GLY A 137 0.62 10.75 5.51
CA GLY A 137 0.98 10.07 4.27
C GLY A 137 1.83 8.82 4.47
N GLY A 138 2.84 8.88 5.35
CA GLY A 138 3.64 7.71 5.70
C GLY A 138 2.83 6.56 6.31
N LEU A 139 1.79 6.86 7.12
CA LEU A 139 0.89 5.82 7.64
C LEU A 139 0.01 5.22 6.54
N MET A 140 -0.47 6.05 5.61
CA MET A 140 -1.20 5.57 4.43
C MET A 140 -0.34 4.64 3.59
N HIS A 141 0.93 4.99 3.37
CA HIS A 141 1.85 4.12 2.65
C HIS A 141 2.07 2.78 3.35
N ALA A 142 2.34 2.75 4.65
CA ALA A 142 2.44 1.48 5.38
C ALA A 142 1.16 0.63 5.27
N GLN A 143 -0.02 1.25 5.30
CA GLN A 143 -1.30 0.57 5.07
C GLN A 143 -1.43 0.02 3.64
N GLN A 144 -0.86 0.72 2.66
CA GLN A 144 -0.87 0.35 1.24
C GLN A 144 0.10 -0.81 0.96
N ASP A 145 1.33 -0.72 1.45
CA ASP A 145 2.36 -1.76 1.39
C ASP A 145 1.87 -3.10 1.92
N PHE A 146 1.06 -3.10 2.98
CA PHE A 146 0.47 -4.34 3.49
C PHE A 146 -0.29 -5.11 2.40
N TYR A 147 -1.12 -4.44 1.61
CA TYR A 147 -1.88 -5.11 0.56
C TYR A 147 -1.03 -5.41 -0.68
N SER A 148 -0.01 -4.59 -0.94
CA SER A 148 0.89 -4.78 -2.06
C SER A 148 1.86 -5.94 -1.85
N HIS A 149 2.34 -6.14 -0.62
CA HIS A 149 3.52 -6.99 -0.36
C HIS A 149 3.27 -8.14 0.62
N SER A 150 2.05 -8.30 1.14
CA SER A 150 1.65 -9.51 1.87
C SER A 150 0.95 -10.52 0.96
N ASN A 151 0.78 -11.75 1.46
CA ASN A 151 -0.09 -12.76 0.86
C ASN A 151 -1.58 -12.62 1.26
N TRP A 152 -2.00 -11.50 1.87
CA TRP A 152 -3.39 -11.31 2.34
C TRP A 152 -4.43 -11.49 1.23
N VAL A 153 -4.18 -10.91 0.05
CA VAL A 153 -5.10 -10.95 -1.08
C VAL A 153 -5.26 -12.38 -1.58
N GLU A 154 -4.15 -13.09 -1.74
CA GLU A 154 -4.09 -14.49 -2.16
C GLU A 154 -4.83 -15.41 -1.18
N THR A 155 -4.57 -15.27 0.12
CA THR A 155 -5.23 -16.07 1.16
C THR A 155 -6.74 -15.85 1.18
N ASN A 156 -7.20 -14.62 0.99
CA ASN A 156 -8.63 -14.32 0.94
C ASN A 156 -9.32 -14.83 -0.32
N ILE A 157 -8.64 -14.81 -1.47
CA ILE A 157 -9.15 -15.46 -2.69
C ILE A 157 -9.30 -16.97 -2.45
N ALA A 158 -8.28 -17.62 -1.88
CA ALA A 158 -8.33 -19.05 -1.58
C ALA A 158 -9.44 -19.41 -0.57
N ALA A 159 -9.75 -18.50 0.36
CA ALA A 159 -10.85 -18.65 1.31
C ALA A 159 -12.25 -18.31 0.73
N GLY A 160 -12.35 -17.92 -0.55
CA GLY A 160 -13.61 -17.53 -1.18
C GLY A 160 -14.16 -16.17 -0.68
N GLN A 161 -13.30 -15.30 -0.15
CA GLN A 161 -13.65 -14.00 0.42
C GLN A 161 -12.76 -12.87 -0.15
N PRO A 162 -12.63 -12.72 -1.49
CA PRO A 162 -11.63 -11.83 -2.09
C PRO A 162 -11.77 -10.37 -1.66
N GLU A 163 -12.98 -9.89 -1.37
CA GLU A 163 -13.23 -8.49 -0.99
C GLU A 163 -13.12 -8.22 0.52
N ARG A 164 -12.69 -9.19 1.32
CA ARG A 164 -12.58 -9.03 2.78
C ARG A 164 -11.40 -8.09 3.13
N PRO A 165 -11.65 -6.95 3.78
CA PRO A 165 -10.58 -6.11 4.32
C PRO A 165 -9.82 -6.83 5.42
N ALA A 166 -8.55 -6.49 5.57
CA ALA A 166 -7.72 -6.96 6.67
C ALA A 166 -8.21 -6.40 8.02
N PRO A 167 -7.99 -7.14 9.13
CA PRO A 167 -8.03 -6.54 10.45
C PRO A 167 -7.18 -5.26 10.50
N ALA A 168 -7.57 -4.30 11.35
CA ALA A 168 -6.90 -3.03 11.45
C ALA A 168 -5.41 -3.18 11.81
N LEU A 169 -4.54 -2.45 11.10
CA LEU A 169 -3.12 -2.30 11.43
C LEU A 169 -2.87 -1.15 12.41
N PHE A 170 -3.72 -0.11 12.34
CA PHE A 170 -3.60 1.13 13.09
C PHE A 170 -4.91 1.44 13.82
N PRO A 171 -4.86 2.03 15.03
CA PRO A 171 -3.68 2.36 15.82
C PRO A 171 -3.09 1.15 16.57
N ALA A 172 -3.80 0.02 16.56
CA ALA A 172 -3.42 -1.20 17.24
C ALA A 172 -3.65 -2.38 16.30
N CYS A 173 -2.67 -3.29 16.25
CA CYS A 173 -2.70 -4.49 15.43
C CYS A 173 -2.77 -5.73 16.33
N ASN A 174 -3.71 -6.63 16.05
CA ASN A 174 -3.86 -7.89 16.79
C ASN A 174 -3.38 -9.07 15.93
N PRO A 175 -2.22 -9.69 16.23
CA PRO A 175 -1.68 -10.81 15.44
C PRO A 175 -2.65 -11.99 15.33
N SER A 176 -3.45 -12.25 16.37
CA SER A 176 -4.40 -13.37 16.40
C SER A 176 -5.62 -13.18 15.49
N ALA A 177 -5.85 -11.96 14.98
CA ALA A 177 -6.94 -11.67 14.05
C ALA A 177 -6.59 -12.04 12.60
N PHE A 178 -5.32 -12.35 12.33
CA PHE A 178 -4.82 -12.69 11.01
C PHE A 178 -4.62 -14.21 10.84
N PRO A 179 -4.69 -14.74 9.60
CA PRO A 179 -4.28 -16.10 9.28
C PRO A 179 -2.85 -16.38 9.75
N ALA A 180 -2.61 -17.59 10.27
CA ALA A 180 -1.30 -17.97 10.81
C ALA A 180 -0.19 -18.00 9.75
N ASP A 181 -0.55 -18.20 8.49
CA ASP A 181 0.33 -18.22 7.32
C ASP A 181 0.50 -16.84 6.66
N LEU A 182 -0.09 -15.78 7.21
CA LEU A 182 0.10 -14.42 6.70
C LEU A 182 1.57 -13.99 6.87
N HIS A 183 2.17 -13.53 5.78
CA HIS A 183 3.55 -13.05 5.75
C HIS A 183 3.70 -12.00 4.63
N THR A 184 4.85 -11.32 4.62
CA THR A 184 5.22 -10.38 3.55
C THR A 184 6.52 -10.77 2.88
N GLY A 185 6.73 -10.23 1.69
CA GLY A 185 7.91 -10.52 0.89
C GLY A 185 9.20 -10.03 1.56
N TYR A 186 10.27 -10.79 1.39
CA TYR A 186 11.60 -10.37 1.83
C TYR A 186 12.18 -9.32 0.87
N PHE A 187 12.63 -8.21 1.43
CA PHE A 187 13.31 -7.13 0.73
C PHE A 187 14.54 -6.64 1.50
N ASN A 188 15.68 -6.54 0.83
CA ASN A 188 16.85 -5.89 1.38
C ASN A 188 17.59 -5.11 0.29
N ALA A 189 17.76 -3.80 0.54
CA ALA A 189 18.42 -2.89 -0.37
C ALA A 189 19.84 -3.34 -0.75
N LEU A 190 20.54 -4.09 0.12
CA LEU A 190 21.88 -4.63 -0.17
C LEU A 190 21.91 -5.60 -1.35
N TYR A 191 20.81 -6.28 -1.64
CA TYR A 191 20.70 -7.20 -2.78
C TYR A 191 20.06 -6.54 -4.00
N SER A 192 19.75 -5.24 -3.93
CA SER A 192 19.18 -4.51 -5.04
C SER A 192 20.30 -3.89 -5.89
N ALA A 193 20.78 -4.66 -6.88
CA ALA A 193 21.88 -4.24 -7.75
C ALA A 193 21.44 -3.37 -8.95
N GLN A 194 20.16 -3.42 -9.33
CA GLN A 194 19.60 -2.68 -10.47
C GLN A 194 18.19 -2.22 -10.15
N PHE A 195 17.83 -1.03 -10.65
CA PHE A 195 16.43 -0.65 -10.71
C PHE A 195 15.74 -1.41 -11.84
N PRO A 196 14.56 -1.97 -11.59
CA PRO A 196 13.77 -1.76 -10.39
C PRO A 196 14.13 -2.77 -9.29
N LEU A 197 14.10 -2.35 -8.02
CA LEU A 197 14.74 -3.08 -6.91
C LEU A 197 14.03 -4.44 -6.70
N ASP A 198 14.75 -5.56 -6.66
CA ASP A 198 14.21 -6.89 -6.32
C ASP A 198 14.39 -7.19 -4.82
N GLY A 199 15.58 -6.85 -4.30
CA GLY A 199 15.91 -6.92 -2.88
C GLY A 199 16.07 -8.33 -2.31
N CYS A 200 15.95 -9.36 -3.13
CA CYS A 200 16.14 -10.75 -2.71
C CYS A 200 17.56 -11.25 -2.98
N PRO A 201 18.16 -12.07 -2.08
CA PRO A 201 19.42 -12.73 -2.37
C PRO A 201 19.31 -13.65 -3.60
N PRO A 202 20.38 -13.86 -4.38
CA PRO A 202 20.35 -14.76 -5.55
C PRO A 202 19.93 -16.21 -5.24
N ALA A 203 20.14 -16.67 -4.01
CA ALA A 203 19.74 -17.99 -3.55
C ALA A 203 18.25 -18.08 -3.10
N GLY A 204 17.49 -16.98 -3.20
CA GLY A 204 16.15 -16.86 -2.68
C GLY A 204 16.09 -16.18 -1.29
N PRO A 205 14.90 -16.12 -0.68
CA PRO A 205 14.70 -15.42 0.59
C PRO A 205 15.47 -16.11 1.72
N PRO A 206 16.01 -15.38 2.71
CA PRO A 206 16.72 -15.97 3.84
C PRO A 206 15.83 -16.88 4.71
N PRO A 207 16.43 -17.75 5.55
CA PRO A 207 15.66 -18.63 6.44
C PRO A 207 14.60 -17.90 7.28
N GLY A 208 13.39 -18.46 7.25
CA GLY A 208 12.20 -17.94 7.93
C GLY A 208 11.35 -16.99 7.08
N PHE A 209 11.81 -16.55 5.91
CA PHE A 209 10.99 -15.87 4.92
C PHE A 209 10.56 -16.86 3.84
N GLN A 210 9.29 -16.79 3.42
CA GLN A 210 8.72 -17.75 2.46
C GLN A 210 8.96 -17.30 1.01
N GLU A 211 8.83 -16.01 0.75
CA GLU A 211 8.84 -15.45 -0.60
C GLU A 211 9.69 -14.17 -0.66
N CYS A 212 10.28 -13.89 -1.82
CA CYS A 212 10.89 -12.59 -2.12
C CYS A 212 9.81 -11.53 -2.32
N HIS A 213 10.15 -10.26 -2.09
CA HIS A 213 9.31 -9.08 -2.37
C HIS A 213 8.62 -9.15 -3.73
N ALA A 214 9.41 -9.36 -4.79
CA ALA A 214 8.95 -9.40 -6.16
C ALA A 214 7.85 -10.45 -6.44
N VAL A 215 7.79 -11.53 -5.64
CA VAL A 215 6.81 -12.62 -5.81
C VAL A 215 5.42 -12.23 -5.29
N LEU A 216 5.38 -11.42 -4.22
CA LEU A 216 4.14 -10.94 -3.62
C LEU A 216 3.71 -9.58 -4.17
N ASN A 217 4.62 -8.87 -4.81
CA ASN A 217 4.44 -7.51 -5.30
C ASN A 217 3.20 -7.31 -6.20
N LYS A 218 2.20 -6.62 -5.66
CA LYS A 218 0.98 -6.18 -6.34
C LYS A 218 0.95 -4.65 -6.51
N ASP A 219 2.11 -3.99 -6.51
CA ASP A 219 2.17 -2.55 -6.64
C ASP A 219 1.71 -2.05 -8.00
N GLY A 220 1.70 -2.87 -9.06
CA GLY A 220 1.23 -2.45 -10.37
C GLY A 220 0.63 -3.60 -11.20
N PRO A 221 -0.20 -3.30 -12.21
CA PRO A 221 -0.86 -4.31 -13.03
C PRO A 221 0.10 -5.09 -13.94
N ASN A 222 1.33 -4.61 -14.10
CA ASN A 222 2.36 -5.25 -14.93
C ASN A 222 3.37 -6.04 -14.10
N THR A 223 3.25 -6.09 -12.77
CA THR A 223 4.11 -6.96 -11.97
C THR A 223 3.70 -8.43 -12.14
N ALA A 224 4.63 -9.35 -11.91
CA ALA A 224 4.39 -10.78 -12.09
C ALA A 224 3.19 -11.29 -11.26
N ARG A 225 2.97 -10.72 -10.06
CA ARG A 225 1.80 -11.03 -9.22
C ARG A 225 0.61 -10.12 -9.52
N GLY A 226 0.82 -8.81 -9.58
CA GLY A 226 -0.24 -7.82 -9.78
C GLY A 226 -1.04 -8.02 -11.06
N GLY A 227 -0.40 -8.48 -12.14
CA GLY A 227 -1.08 -8.77 -13.41
C GLY A 227 -1.86 -10.08 -13.47
N GLN A 228 -1.79 -10.93 -12.44
CA GLN A 228 -2.52 -12.19 -12.43
C GLN A 228 -4.04 -11.94 -12.28
N PRO A 229 -4.90 -12.68 -13.01
CA PRO A 229 -6.34 -12.52 -12.89
C PRO A 229 -6.86 -13.04 -11.55
N VAL A 230 -7.84 -12.34 -10.96
CA VAL A 230 -8.58 -12.81 -9.78
C VAL A 230 -9.74 -13.70 -10.25
N PRO A 231 -9.78 -14.99 -9.89
CA PRO A 231 -10.82 -15.92 -10.34
C PRO A 231 -12.24 -15.42 -10.05
N GLY A 232 -13.14 -15.54 -11.03
CA GLY A 232 -14.55 -15.16 -10.89
C GLY A 232 -14.83 -13.66 -10.93
N THR A 233 -13.83 -12.83 -11.27
CA THR A 233 -13.98 -11.37 -11.38
C THR A 233 -13.35 -10.85 -12.68
N SER A 234 -13.54 -9.56 -12.98
CA SER A 234 -12.82 -8.86 -14.05
C SER A 234 -11.53 -8.16 -13.59
N MET A 235 -11.15 -8.33 -12.31
CA MET A 235 -9.99 -7.67 -11.70
C MET A 235 -8.73 -8.52 -11.84
N ASN A 236 -7.57 -7.86 -11.88
CA ASN A 236 -6.29 -8.51 -11.57
C ASN A 236 -5.95 -8.34 -10.07
N MET A 237 -4.85 -8.96 -9.62
CA MET A 237 -4.42 -8.91 -8.22
C MET A 237 -4.09 -7.48 -7.76
N TYR A 238 -3.55 -6.65 -8.65
CA TYR A 238 -3.30 -5.22 -8.39
C TYR A 238 -4.62 -4.47 -8.14
N ASP A 239 -5.63 -4.64 -8.98
CA ASP A 239 -6.92 -3.96 -8.85
C ASP A 239 -7.58 -4.31 -7.52
N LEU A 240 -7.52 -5.59 -7.13
CA LEU A 240 -8.07 -6.06 -5.86
C LEU A 240 -7.29 -5.51 -4.67
N ALA A 241 -5.95 -5.54 -4.71
CA ALA A 241 -5.11 -4.95 -3.67
C ALA A 241 -5.36 -3.45 -3.51
N ALA A 242 -5.40 -2.71 -4.62
CA ALA A 242 -5.66 -1.27 -4.64
C ALA A 242 -7.06 -0.95 -4.09
N ARG A 243 -8.08 -1.76 -4.41
CA ARG A 243 -9.45 -1.59 -3.88
C ARG A 243 -9.50 -1.79 -2.36
N LEU A 244 -8.93 -2.87 -1.85
CA LEU A 244 -8.88 -3.15 -0.41
C LEU A 244 -8.09 -2.08 0.35
N SER A 245 -6.94 -1.70 -0.22
CA SER A 245 -6.07 -0.66 0.31
C SER A 245 -6.74 0.72 0.34
N THR A 246 -7.51 1.05 -0.69
CA THR A 246 -8.32 2.29 -0.73
C THR A 246 -9.34 2.32 0.39
N ALA A 247 -10.06 1.21 0.61
CA ALA A 247 -11.08 1.13 1.64
C ALA A 247 -10.48 1.32 3.05
N THR A 248 -9.40 0.61 3.38
CA THR A 248 -8.77 0.75 4.71
C THR A 248 -8.00 2.05 4.87
N SER A 249 -7.46 2.64 3.79
CA SER A 249 -6.88 3.99 3.83
C SER A 249 -7.94 5.06 4.13
N ALA A 250 -9.18 4.88 3.66
CA ALA A 250 -10.30 5.76 4.01
C ALA A 250 -10.71 5.60 5.49
N ASP A 251 -10.64 4.38 6.03
CA ASP A 251 -10.81 4.14 7.48
C ASP A 251 -9.72 4.82 8.31
N LEU A 252 -8.46 4.69 7.89
CA LEU A 252 -7.33 5.35 8.53
C LEU A 252 -7.48 6.88 8.50
N TYR A 253 -7.93 7.45 7.38
CA TYR A 253 -8.26 8.87 7.29
C TYR A 253 -9.28 9.30 8.34
N ARG A 254 -10.42 8.59 8.42
CA ARG A 254 -11.47 8.90 9.42
C ARG A 254 -10.93 8.79 10.84
N HIS A 255 -10.14 7.76 11.12
CA HIS A 255 -9.53 7.54 12.43
C HIS A 255 -8.59 8.68 12.81
N VAL A 256 -7.63 9.03 11.94
CA VAL A 256 -6.65 10.10 12.22
C VAL A 256 -7.33 11.46 12.34
N ARG A 257 -8.34 11.74 11.50
CA ARG A 257 -9.15 12.96 11.62
C ARG A 257 -9.80 13.07 13.02
N GLY A 258 -10.48 12.02 13.47
CA GLY A 258 -11.10 11.99 14.79
C GLY A 258 -10.09 12.05 15.95
N LEU A 259 -8.91 11.44 15.76
CA LEU A 259 -7.83 11.48 16.73
C LEU A 259 -7.27 12.90 16.90
N ILE A 260 -7.06 13.64 15.80
CA ILE A 260 -6.66 15.05 15.83
C ILE A 260 -7.72 15.87 16.56
N ALA A 261 -8.99 15.74 16.17
CA ALA A 261 -10.07 16.53 16.74
C ALA A 261 -10.22 16.33 18.24
N SER A 262 -10.20 15.07 18.70
CA SER A 262 -10.32 14.74 20.12
C SER A 262 -9.10 15.20 20.93
N THR A 263 -7.88 14.98 20.41
CA THR A 263 -6.63 15.38 21.08
C THR A 263 -6.54 16.89 21.23
N VAL A 264 -6.85 17.64 20.17
CA VAL A 264 -6.80 19.11 20.20
C VAL A 264 -7.82 19.67 21.18
N SER A 265 -9.05 19.15 21.16
CA SER A 265 -10.11 19.58 22.09
C SER A 265 -9.73 19.32 23.55
N ALA A 266 -9.06 18.20 23.83
CA ALA A 266 -8.60 17.86 25.17
C ALA A 266 -7.43 18.74 25.65
N GLN A 267 -6.51 19.09 24.76
CA GLN A 267 -5.28 19.82 25.11
C GLN A 267 -5.43 21.34 25.07
N ASN A 268 -6.43 21.88 24.35
CA ASN A 268 -6.60 23.31 24.12
C ASN A 268 -8.04 23.74 24.45
N PRO A 269 -8.37 23.95 25.74
CA PRO A 269 -9.70 24.43 26.14
C PRO A 269 -10.09 25.71 25.38
N GLY A 270 -11.29 25.70 24.81
CA GLY A 270 -11.79 26.82 24.00
C GLY A 270 -11.45 26.73 22.50
N VAL A 271 -10.71 25.72 22.04
CA VAL A 271 -10.49 25.45 20.61
C VAL A 271 -11.45 24.35 20.12
N ASP A 272 -12.06 24.56 18.96
CA ASP A 272 -12.83 23.55 18.25
C ASP A 272 -11.88 22.58 17.51
N GLY A 273 -11.78 21.36 18.03
CA GLY A 273 -10.94 20.32 17.44
C GLY A 273 -11.39 19.86 16.05
N GLU A 274 -12.69 19.88 15.73
CA GLU A 274 -13.18 19.54 14.38
C GLU A 274 -12.80 20.62 13.36
N CYS A 275 -12.79 21.89 13.77
CA CYS A 275 -12.24 22.97 12.95
C CYS A 275 -10.75 22.75 12.66
N ILE A 276 -9.97 22.34 13.68
CA ILE A 276 -8.54 22.06 13.50
C ILE A 276 -8.30 20.82 12.64
N ALA A 277 -9.05 19.74 12.82
CA ALA A 277 -8.98 18.56 11.95
C ALA A 277 -9.37 18.90 10.51
N SER A 278 -10.36 19.77 10.31
CA SER A 278 -10.70 20.29 8.98
C SER A 278 -9.55 21.09 8.38
N LYS A 279 -8.97 22.03 9.14
CA LYS A 279 -7.81 22.83 8.72
C LYS A 279 -6.57 21.98 8.41
N PHE A 280 -6.42 20.82 9.09
CA PHE A 280 -5.38 19.85 8.77
C PHE A 280 -5.51 19.31 7.35
N PHE A 281 -6.72 18.96 6.89
CA PHE A 281 -6.95 18.46 5.54
C PHE A 281 -7.31 19.54 4.51
N ARG A 282 -7.61 20.74 4.98
CA ARG A 282 -7.93 21.94 4.20
C ARG A 282 -7.06 23.11 4.69
N PRO A 283 -5.75 23.13 4.38
CA PRO A 283 -4.86 24.21 4.78
C PRO A 283 -5.22 25.58 4.18
N ASP A 284 -6.17 25.62 3.23
CA ASP A 284 -6.77 26.84 2.69
C ASP A 284 -7.82 27.48 3.63
N LEU A 285 -8.28 26.78 4.67
CA LEU A 285 -9.18 27.35 5.67
C LEU A 285 -8.42 28.31 6.59
N LEU A 286 -8.62 29.61 6.41
CA LEU A 286 -7.92 30.66 7.16
C LEU A 286 -8.67 31.14 8.43
N GLY A 287 -9.95 30.80 8.57
CA GLY A 287 -10.78 31.21 9.71
C GLY A 287 -10.30 30.67 11.07
N PRO A 288 -10.71 31.31 12.18
CA PRO A 288 -10.36 30.88 13.52
C PRO A 288 -11.07 29.60 13.94
N CYS A 289 -10.36 28.80 14.73
CA CYS A 289 -10.90 27.62 15.40
C CYS A 289 -11.09 27.83 16.90
N ALA A 290 -10.63 28.96 17.47
CA ALA A 290 -10.94 29.31 18.84
C ALA A 290 -12.38 29.83 18.95
N LYS A 291 -13.12 29.34 19.94
CA LYS A 291 -14.43 29.87 20.31
C LYS A 291 -14.24 31.27 20.89
N PHE A 292 -15.01 32.23 20.39
CA PHE A 292 -15.03 33.57 20.96
C PHE A 292 -15.70 33.52 22.33
N VAL A 293 -14.90 33.65 23.39
CA VAL A 293 -15.44 33.91 24.73
C VAL A 293 -15.66 35.42 24.81
N SER A 294 -16.92 35.84 24.75
CA SER A 294 -17.25 37.26 24.98
C SER A 294 -16.68 37.69 26.34
N PRO A 295 -16.02 38.86 26.44
CA PRO A 295 -15.57 39.39 27.73
C PRO A 295 -16.73 39.61 28.72
N PHE A 296 -17.98 39.53 28.25
CA PHE A 296 -19.19 39.63 29.07
C PHE A 296 -19.83 38.26 29.42
N GLY A 297 -19.10 37.15 29.29
CA GLY A 297 -19.45 35.85 29.89
C GLY A 297 -20.59 35.07 29.23
N GLY A 298 -21.14 35.54 28.10
CA GLY A 298 -22.15 34.81 27.33
C GLY A 298 -21.55 34.00 26.17
N PRO A 299 -22.00 32.76 25.91
CA PRO A 299 -21.63 32.02 24.71
C PRO A 299 -22.24 32.71 23.48
N GLY A 300 -21.45 33.50 22.76
CA GLY A 300 -21.85 34.13 21.51
C GLY A 300 -21.64 33.16 20.35
N PHE A 301 -22.73 32.77 19.66
CA PHE A 301 -22.64 32.14 18.35
C PHE A 301 -22.13 33.18 17.34
N MET A 302 -21.03 32.88 16.63
CA MET A 302 -20.70 33.64 15.43
C MET A 302 -21.71 33.30 14.31
N PRO A 303 -22.14 34.29 13.50
CA PRO A 303 -22.90 33.99 12.29
C PRO A 303 -22.02 33.20 11.32
N ARG A 304 -22.62 32.18 10.69
CA ARG A 304 -21.99 31.36 9.64
C ARG A 304 -21.65 32.17 8.40
#